data_AF-A0A1F5JVR2-F1
#
_entry.id   AF-A0A1F5JVR2-F1
#
_cell.length_a   1.000
_cell.length_b   1.000
_cell.length_c   1.000
_cell.angle_alpha   90.00
_cell.angle_beta   90.00
_cell.angle_gamma   90.00
#
_symmetry.space_group_name_H-M   'P 1'
#
loop_
_entity.id
_entity.type
_entity.pdbx_description
1 polymer ?
#
loop_
_entity_poly.entity_id
_entity_poly.type
_entity_poly.pdbx_seq_one_letter_code
_entity_poly.pdbx_strand_id
1 'polypeptide(L)'
;MVKILAIVFVAGILISSNIPITRSYLDGKSDVQGVTSSKNVRLVAEGSEKGFVSGRDGAVSTLSLSQDQKSGTIKASTSVGEKEVAVLPDSAIKNTLASKVMSYVTSASSKGELASTSKLVTLKEEGGVLIYQINGVKEHKLLGFIPLKSGVKASVSAENGQVIETQQSLLGRILNKVSP
;
A
#
# COMPACT_ATOMS: atom_id res chain seq x y z
N MET A 1 2.27 -24.81 -60.78
CA MET A 1 3.31 -24.94 -59.74
C MET A 1 3.04 -23.85 -58.70
N VAL A 2 2.28 -24.15 -57.65
CA VAL A 2 1.87 -23.17 -56.62
C VAL A 2 2.20 -23.77 -55.27
N LYS A 3 3.13 -23.15 -54.54
CA LYS A 3 3.51 -23.55 -53.18
C LYS A 3 2.60 -22.82 -52.20
N ILE A 4 1.74 -23.57 -51.49
CA ILE A 4 0.95 -23.04 -50.39
C ILE A 4 1.83 -23.07 -49.14
N LEU A 5 2.24 -21.88 -48.69
CA LEU A 5 3.00 -21.66 -47.47
C LEU A 5 2.00 -21.46 -46.32
N ALA A 6 1.86 -22.45 -45.46
CA ALA A 6 1.04 -22.35 -44.25
C ALA A 6 1.86 -21.68 -43.13
N ILE A 7 1.52 -20.43 -42.81
CA ILE A 7 2.07 -19.71 -41.65
C ILE A 7 1.13 -20.00 -40.47
N VAL A 8 1.62 -20.76 -39.50
CA VAL A 8 0.92 -21.01 -38.22
C VAL A 8 1.28 -19.87 -37.27
N PHE A 9 0.34 -18.94 -37.08
CA PHE A 9 0.43 -17.88 -36.08
C PHE A 9 -0.04 -18.42 -34.73
N VAL A 10 0.91 -18.81 -33.85
CA VAL A 10 0.58 -19.16 -32.47
C VAL A 10 0.41 -17.86 -31.68
N ALA A 11 -0.82 -17.39 -31.62
CA ALA A 11 -1.23 -16.29 -30.74
C ALA A 11 -1.18 -16.78 -29.28
N GLY A 12 -0.01 -16.65 -28.64
CA GLY A 12 0.14 -16.85 -27.21
C GLY A 12 -0.54 -15.73 -26.45
N ILE A 13 -1.80 -15.94 -26.06
CA ILE A 13 -2.52 -15.08 -25.13
C ILE A 13 -1.86 -15.25 -23.75
N LEU A 14 -0.96 -14.34 -23.39
CA LEU A 14 -0.46 -14.20 -22.02
C LEU A 14 -1.54 -13.47 -21.20
N ILE A 15 -2.52 -14.22 -20.68
CA ILE A 15 -3.39 -13.72 -19.61
C ILE A 15 -2.53 -13.60 -18.36
N SER A 16 -2.02 -12.41 -18.08
CA SER A 16 -1.42 -12.08 -16.79
C SER A 16 -2.54 -11.91 -15.76
N SER A 17 -3.08 -13.04 -15.29
CA SER A 17 -4.06 -13.06 -14.21
C SER A 17 -3.39 -12.65 -12.89
N ASN A 18 -3.53 -11.38 -12.52
CA ASN A 18 -3.24 -10.87 -11.19
C ASN A 18 -4.32 -11.39 -10.23
N ILE A 19 -4.15 -12.62 -9.73
CA ILE A 19 -5.04 -13.19 -8.73
C ILE A 19 -4.65 -12.60 -7.36
N PRO A 20 -5.51 -11.79 -6.70
CA PRO A 20 -5.25 -11.31 -5.34
C PRO A 20 -5.17 -12.51 -4.38
N ILE A 21 -4.16 -12.53 -3.52
CA ILE A 21 -4.07 -13.51 -2.44
C ILE A 21 -4.46 -12.78 -1.16
N THR A 22 -5.71 -12.97 -0.74
CA THR A 22 -6.17 -12.51 0.56
C THR A 22 -5.61 -13.45 1.63
N ARG A 23 -4.59 -13.01 2.38
CA ARG A 23 -4.15 -13.70 3.58
C ARG A 23 -4.74 -12.97 4.78
N SER A 24 -5.90 -13.44 5.25
CA SER A 24 -6.48 -12.93 6.50
C SER A 24 -5.68 -13.48 7.68
N TYR A 25 -4.85 -12.64 8.28
CA TYR A 25 -4.23 -12.93 9.58
C TYR A 25 -5.30 -12.71 10.66
N LEU A 26 -5.87 -13.82 11.13
CA LEU A 26 -6.94 -13.87 12.12
C LEU A 26 -6.37 -14.27 13.49
N ASP A 27 -5.22 -13.72 13.87
CA ASP A 27 -4.68 -13.88 15.23
C ASP A 27 -5.07 -12.64 16.06
N GLY A 28 -6.09 -12.77 16.89
CA GLY A 28 -6.61 -11.71 17.75
C GLY A 28 -5.65 -11.28 18.88
N LYS A 29 -4.36 -11.11 18.61
CA LYS A 29 -3.30 -10.78 19.58
C LYS A 29 -2.25 -9.79 19.07
N SER A 30 -2.60 -8.88 18.17
CA SER A 30 -1.78 -7.70 17.88
C SER A 30 -2.49 -6.45 18.39
N ASP A 31 -2.39 -6.25 19.71
CA ASP A 31 -2.73 -5.01 20.38
C ASP A 31 -1.63 -3.98 20.05
N VAL A 32 -1.70 -3.43 18.85
CA VAL A 32 -0.82 -2.33 18.42
C VAL A 32 -1.34 -1.10 19.14
N GLN A 33 -0.70 -0.74 20.26
CA GLN A 33 -1.00 0.46 21.03
C GLN A 33 -1.31 1.64 20.09
N GLY A 34 -2.56 2.08 20.11
CA GLY A 34 -3.00 3.30 19.45
C GLY A 34 -2.25 4.49 20.04
N VAL A 35 -1.25 4.98 19.32
CA VAL A 35 -0.52 6.19 19.68
C VAL A 35 -1.44 7.38 19.41
N THR A 36 -2.19 7.81 20.43
CA THR A 36 -2.95 9.05 20.39
C THR A 36 -2.02 10.27 20.40
N SER A 37 -2.14 11.05 19.33
CA SER A 37 -2.18 12.52 19.30
C SER A 37 -1.11 13.30 20.07
N SER A 38 0.01 13.54 19.41
CA SER A 38 0.77 14.81 19.53
C SER A 38 1.72 15.04 18.34
N LYS A 39 1.44 14.44 17.18
CA LYS A 39 2.14 14.78 15.94
C LYS A 39 1.37 15.86 15.20
N ASN A 40 2.08 16.86 14.70
CA ASN A 40 1.54 17.91 13.84
C ASN A 40 0.98 17.26 12.55
N VAL A 41 -0.30 16.92 12.56
CA VAL A 41 -1.02 16.46 11.38
C VAL A 41 -1.67 17.67 10.72
N ARG A 42 -1.38 17.86 9.43
CA ARG A 42 -1.91 18.97 8.65
C ARG A 42 -2.59 18.43 7.40
N LEU A 43 -3.81 18.87 7.14
CA LEU A 43 -4.51 18.62 5.88
C LEU A 43 -3.87 19.47 4.79
N VAL A 44 -3.59 18.86 3.64
CA VAL A 44 -3.05 19.51 2.46
C VAL A 44 -4.02 19.25 1.31
N ALA A 45 -4.39 20.31 0.59
CA ALA A 45 -5.21 20.22 -0.60
C ALA A 45 -4.53 21.01 -1.71
N GLU A 46 -4.15 20.33 -2.79
CA GLU A 46 -3.49 20.93 -3.93
C GLU A 46 -4.16 20.47 -5.23
N GLY A 47 -4.87 21.40 -5.88
CA GLY A 47 -5.68 21.09 -7.05
C GLY A 47 -6.78 20.07 -6.72
N SER A 48 -6.77 18.92 -7.41
CA SER A 48 -7.69 17.82 -7.17
C SER A 48 -7.19 16.80 -6.14
N GLU A 49 -5.93 16.89 -5.73
CA GLU A 49 -5.34 15.96 -4.76
C GLU A 49 -5.59 16.49 -3.35
N LYS A 50 -6.20 15.66 -2.51
CA LYS A 50 -6.36 15.91 -1.08
C LYS A 50 -5.43 14.96 -0.34
N GLY A 51 -4.95 15.35 0.81
CA GLY A 51 -4.08 14.51 1.60
C GLY A 51 -3.82 15.12 2.97
N PHE A 52 -2.88 14.51 3.67
CA PHE A 52 -2.38 15.04 4.91
C PHE A 52 -0.95 14.60 5.15
N VAL A 53 -0.23 15.43 5.89
CA VAL A 53 1.17 15.20 6.26
C VAL A 53 1.24 14.98 7.77
N SER A 54 2.03 13.99 8.18
CA SER A 54 2.34 13.68 9.58
C SER A 54 3.85 13.52 9.75
N GLY A 55 4.50 14.55 10.28
CA GLY A 55 5.95 14.59 10.39
C GLY A 55 6.63 14.66 9.00
N ARG A 56 7.34 13.60 8.61
CA ARG A 56 8.07 13.52 7.32
C ARG A 56 7.34 12.68 6.26
N ASP A 57 6.29 11.98 6.67
CA ASP A 57 5.54 11.07 5.82
C ASP A 57 4.12 11.63 5.62
N GLY A 58 3.48 11.28 4.51
CA GLY A 58 2.14 11.76 4.18
C GLY A 58 1.28 10.72 3.51
N ALA A 59 0.01 11.04 3.37
CA ALA A 59 -0.93 10.25 2.58
C ALA A 59 -1.70 11.15 1.61
N VAL A 60 -1.75 10.74 0.34
CA VAL A 60 -2.72 11.24 -0.63
C VAL A 60 -4.01 10.46 -0.45
N SER A 61 -5.13 11.14 -0.39
CA SER A 61 -6.45 10.57 -0.20
C SER A 61 -7.31 10.77 -1.44
N THR A 62 -7.99 9.72 -1.86
CA THR A 62 -9.09 9.81 -2.83
C THR A 62 -10.43 10.14 -2.15
N LEU A 63 -10.45 10.14 -0.81
CA LEU A 63 -11.63 10.36 0.01
C LEU A 63 -11.69 11.81 0.51
N SER A 64 -12.90 12.28 0.82
CA SER A 64 -13.09 13.55 1.53
C SER A 64 -12.56 13.42 2.95
N LEU A 65 -11.65 14.33 3.32
CA LEU A 65 -11.05 14.37 4.65
C LEU A 65 -11.57 15.56 5.43
N SER A 66 -11.79 15.36 6.73
CA SER A 66 -12.07 16.42 7.70
C SER A 66 -11.21 16.23 8.94
N GLN A 67 -10.87 17.33 9.62
CA GLN A 67 -10.15 17.29 10.90
C GLN A 67 -11.07 17.82 11.99
N ASP A 68 -11.22 17.06 13.06
CA ASP A 68 -11.91 17.54 14.25
C ASP A 68 -10.96 18.51 14.99
N GLN A 69 -11.39 19.76 15.15
CA GLN A 69 -10.58 20.81 15.78
C GLN A 69 -10.34 20.55 17.28
N LYS A 70 -11.20 19.78 17.94
CA LYS A 70 -11.07 19.49 19.38
C LYS A 70 -10.07 18.38 19.65
N SER A 71 -10.16 17.30 18.88
CA SER A 71 -9.32 16.11 19.07
C SER A 71 -8.08 16.09 18.17
N GLY A 72 -8.05 16.90 17.12
CA GLY A 72 -7.02 16.87 16.08
C GLY A 72 -7.08 15.62 15.19
N THR A 73 -8.10 14.77 15.36
CA THR A 73 -8.24 13.49 14.64
C THR A 73 -8.70 13.72 13.20
N ILE A 74 -8.15 12.95 12.27
CA ILE A 74 -8.57 12.97 10.87
C ILE A 74 -9.72 11.98 10.69
N LYS A 75 -10.80 12.45 10.07
CA LYS A 75 -11.93 11.62 9.63
C LYS A 75 -11.95 11.58 8.11
N ALA A 76 -12.30 10.42 7.57
CA ALA A 76 -12.50 10.23 6.14
C ALA A 76 -13.95 9.80 5.88
N SER A 77 -14.58 10.40 4.88
CA SER A 77 -15.91 10.00 4.42
C SER A 77 -15.80 8.76 3.54
N THR A 78 -16.41 7.67 3.99
CA THR A 78 -16.47 6.38 3.28
C THR A 78 -17.90 6.10 2.81
N SER A 79 -18.10 5.05 2.01
CA SER A 79 -19.43 4.59 1.59
C SER A 79 -20.33 4.15 2.75
N VAL A 80 -19.73 3.77 3.88
CA VAL A 80 -20.43 3.30 5.10
C VAL A 80 -20.57 4.43 6.14
N GLY A 81 -20.13 5.66 5.82
CA GLY A 81 -20.19 6.82 6.71
C GLY A 81 -18.81 7.39 7.03
N GLU A 82 -18.74 8.26 8.03
CA GLU A 82 -17.47 8.83 8.48
C GLU A 82 -16.70 7.84 9.35
N LYS A 83 -15.41 7.66 9.04
CA LYS A 83 -14.51 6.81 9.82
C LYS A 83 -13.29 7.60 10.28
N GLU A 84 -12.83 7.30 11.49
CA GLU A 84 -11.63 7.91 12.06
C GLU A 84 -10.36 7.20 11.57
N VAL A 85 -9.36 8.00 11.19
CA VAL A 85 -8.02 7.52 10.83
C VAL A 85 -7.20 7.42 12.12
N ALA A 86 -7.22 6.25 12.74
CA ALA A 86 -6.51 6.01 14.00
C ALA A 86 -5.00 5.79 13.82
N VAL A 87 -4.58 5.25 12.68
CA VAL A 87 -3.17 4.98 12.37
C VAL A 87 -2.67 5.98 11.34
N LEU A 88 -1.54 6.62 11.64
CA LEU A 88 -0.89 7.59 10.77
C LEU A 88 0.04 6.90 9.74
N PRO A 89 0.36 7.59 8.61
CA PRO A 89 1.17 7.02 7.54
C PRO A 89 2.53 6.47 7.98
N ASP A 90 3.20 7.18 8.88
CA ASP A 90 4.50 6.79 9.42
C ASP A 90 4.46 5.46 10.18
N SER A 91 3.39 5.26 10.95
CA SER A 91 3.14 4.06 11.76
C SER A 91 2.75 2.88 10.86
N ALA A 92 1.90 3.12 9.85
CA ALA A 92 1.55 2.13 8.85
C ALA A 92 2.78 1.65 8.05
N ILE A 93 3.64 2.58 7.62
CA ILE A 93 4.91 2.28 6.94
C ILE A 93 5.81 1.44 7.86
N LYS A 94 5.98 1.85 9.11
CA LYS A 94 6.81 1.13 10.08
C LYS A 94 6.31 -0.31 10.30
N ASN A 95 4.99 -0.50 10.48
CA ASN A 95 4.39 -1.81 10.66
C ASN A 95 4.61 -2.70 9.42
N THR A 96 4.48 -2.12 8.23
CA THR A 96 4.67 -2.85 6.96
C THR A 96 6.12 -3.32 6.78
N LEU A 97 7.09 -2.47 7.12
CA LEU A 97 8.51 -2.83 7.09
C LEU A 97 8.84 -3.87 8.17
N ALA A 98 8.30 -3.70 9.39
CA ALA A 98 8.50 -4.64 10.50
C ALA A 98 7.94 -6.04 10.21
N SER A 99 6.82 -6.12 9.49
CA SER A 99 6.21 -7.38 9.03
C SER A 99 6.97 -8.09 7.90
N LYS A 100 8.06 -7.50 7.38
CA LYS A 100 8.87 -8.02 6.25
C LYS A 100 8.05 -8.26 4.97
N VAL A 101 6.93 -7.55 4.82
CA VAL A 101 6.11 -7.56 3.60
C VAL A 101 6.87 -6.92 2.44
N MET A 102 7.66 -5.88 2.72
CA MET A 102 8.57 -5.23 1.78
C MET A 102 9.87 -4.82 2.49
N SER A 103 10.93 -4.63 1.73
CA SER A 103 12.23 -4.17 2.25
C SER A 103 12.32 -2.65 2.25
N TYR A 104 11.70 -1.99 1.26
CA TYR A 104 11.73 -0.55 1.07
C TYR A 104 10.37 -0.04 0.58
N VAL A 105 10.00 1.17 0.98
CA VAL A 105 8.80 1.87 0.49
C VAL A 105 9.17 2.77 -0.68
N THR A 106 8.35 2.76 -1.72
CA THR A 106 8.41 3.70 -2.84
C THR A 106 7.30 4.73 -2.68
N SER A 107 7.65 6.02 -2.67
CA SER A 107 6.69 7.11 -2.53
C SER A 107 5.73 7.16 -3.70
N ALA A 108 4.44 7.39 -3.40
CA ALA A 108 3.47 7.78 -4.41
C ALA A 108 3.86 9.13 -5.03
N SER A 109 3.57 9.31 -6.32
CA SER A 109 3.73 10.60 -6.99
C SER A 109 2.61 11.54 -6.57
N SER A 110 2.95 12.78 -6.22
CA SER A 110 2.01 13.87 -5.98
C SER A 110 2.65 15.20 -6.42
N LYS A 111 1.89 16.29 -6.33
CA LYS A 111 2.37 17.65 -6.61
C LYS A 111 2.51 18.48 -5.33
N GLY A 112 3.25 19.58 -5.47
CA GLY A 112 3.61 20.60 -4.45
C GLY A 112 3.93 20.10 -3.05
N GLU A 113 3.15 20.48 -2.04
CA GLU A 113 3.56 20.27 -0.63
C GLU A 113 3.63 18.77 -0.28
N LEU A 114 2.77 17.95 -0.85
CA LEU A 114 2.82 16.49 -0.71
C LEU A 114 4.06 15.88 -1.39
N ALA A 115 4.57 16.51 -2.46
CA ALA A 115 5.77 16.07 -3.16
C ALA A 115 7.06 16.28 -2.33
N SER A 116 7.02 17.16 -1.32
CA SER A 116 8.14 17.41 -0.41
C SER A 116 8.23 16.37 0.72
N THR A 117 7.26 15.47 0.84
CA THR A 117 7.29 14.41 1.85
C THR A 117 8.28 13.30 1.49
N SER A 118 8.94 12.72 2.50
CA SER A 118 9.92 11.66 2.26
C SER A 118 9.27 10.39 1.75
N LYS A 119 8.12 10.02 2.33
CA LYS A 119 7.34 8.85 1.96
C LYS A 119 5.88 9.23 1.86
N LEU A 120 5.30 8.91 0.72
CA LEU A 120 3.91 9.20 0.42
C LEU A 120 3.17 7.90 0.14
N VAL A 121 2.06 7.69 0.83
CA VAL A 121 1.18 6.52 0.64
C VAL A 121 -0.19 6.97 0.14
N THR A 122 -1.03 6.04 -0.33
CA THR A 122 -2.39 6.38 -0.77
C THR A 122 -3.41 5.89 0.25
N LEU A 123 -4.21 6.78 0.81
CA LEU A 123 -5.39 6.46 1.60
C LEU A 123 -6.59 6.28 0.67
N LYS A 124 -7.24 5.13 0.74
CA LYS A 124 -8.44 4.80 -0.03
C LYS A 124 -9.40 3.96 0.79
N GLU A 125 -10.59 3.75 0.25
CA GLU A 125 -11.58 2.82 0.79
C GLU A 125 -11.60 1.55 -0.04
N GLU A 126 -11.67 0.39 0.61
CA GLU A 126 -11.88 -0.90 -0.03
C GLU A 126 -12.87 -1.73 0.80
N GLY A 127 -14.05 -2.02 0.24
CA GLY A 127 -15.09 -2.78 0.93
C GLY A 127 -15.60 -2.13 2.23
N GLY A 128 -15.67 -0.79 2.30
CA GLY A 128 -16.08 -0.09 3.52
C GLY A 128 -14.99 0.05 4.58
N VAL A 129 -13.78 -0.42 4.30
CA VAL A 129 -12.63 -0.35 5.22
C VAL A 129 -11.65 0.71 4.72
N LEU A 130 -11.18 1.58 5.63
CA LEU A 130 -10.12 2.54 5.32
C LEU A 130 -8.78 1.83 5.27
N ILE A 131 -8.07 1.98 4.16
CA ILE A 131 -6.77 1.35 3.95
C ILE A 131 -5.73 2.31 3.39
N TYR A 132 -4.50 2.17 3.86
CA TYR A 132 -3.31 2.67 3.19
C TYR A 132 -2.81 1.65 2.19
N GLN A 133 -2.72 2.07 0.94
CA GLN A 133 -2.00 1.36 -0.09
C GLN A 133 -0.55 1.86 -0.09
N ILE A 134 0.36 0.96 0.25
CA ILE A 134 1.80 1.21 0.34
C ILE A 134 2.48 0.46 -0.80
N ASN A 135 3.11 1.21 -1.70
CA ASN A 135 3.94 0.64 -2.76
C ASN A 135 5.36 0.47 -2.24
N GLY A 136 6.01 -0.62 -2.61
CA GLY A 136 7.38 -0.87 -2.20
C GLY A 136 8.10 -1.90 -3.04
N VAL A 137 9.31 -2.21 -2.61
CA VAL A 137 10.17 -3.23 -3.20
C VAL A 137 10.53 -4.24 -2.13
N LYS A 138 10.38 -5.53 -2.45
CA LYS A 138 10.89 -6.63 -1.64
C LYS A 138 12.17 -7.16 -2.27
N GLU A 139 13.21 -7.27 -1.46
CA GLU A 139 14.46 -7.88 -1.85
C GLU A 139 14.46 -9.34 -1.42
N HIS A 140 14.80 -10.22 -2.36
CA HIS A 140 14.95 -11.66 -2.18
C HIS A 140 16.38 -12.05 -2.51
N LYS A 141 16.84 -13.18 -1.99
CA LYS A 141 18.16 -13.73 -2.34
C LYS A 141 17.96 -15.07 -3.06
N LEU A 142 18.24 -15.10 -4.36
CA LEU A 142 18.30 -16.35 -5.10
C LEU A 142 19.58 -17.10 -4.70
N LEU A 143 19.44 -18.36 -4.30
CA LEU A 143 20.52 -19.21 -3.79
C LEU A 143 21.29 -18.61 -2.59
N GLY A 144 20.69 -17.69 -1.85
CA GLY A 144 21.27 -17.10 -0.64
C GLY A 144 22.25 -15.94 -0.87
N PHE A 145 22.66 -15.64 -2.11
CA PHE A 145 23.63 -14.57 -2.39
C PHE A 145 23.31 -13.67 -3.59
N ILE A 146 22.42 -14.06 -4.52
CA ILE A 146 22.07 -13.22 -5.68
C ILE A 146 20.85 -12.35 -5.34
N PRO A 147 20.98 -11.03 -5.16
CA PRO A 147 19.86 -10.17 -4.80
C PRO A 147 18.91 -9.97 -5.98
N LEU A 148 17.62 -10.19 -5.74
CA LEU A 148 16.53 -9.95 -6.68
C LEU A 148 15.50 -8.99 -6.07
N LYS A 149 15.09 -7.99 -6.84
CA LYS A 149 14.12 -6.98 -6.42
C LYS A 149 12.77 -7.26 -7.09
N SER A 150 11.71 -7.30 -6.31
CA SER A 150 10.33 -7.46 -6.80
C SER A 150 9.44 -6.33 -6.27
N GLY A 151 8.55 -5.81 -7.12
CA GLY A 151 7.55 -4.83 -6.70
C GLY A 151 6.47 -5.49 -5.83
N VAL A 152 6.09 -4.81 -4.75
CA VAL A 152 5.05 -5.26 -3.81
C VAL A 152 4.11 -4.10 -3.51
N LYS A 153 2.82 -4.40 -3.43
CA LYS A 153 1.81 -3.50 -2.88
C LYS A 153 1.22 -4.10 -1.63
N ALA A 154 1.16 -3.34 -0.55
CA ALA A 154 0.54 -3.75 0.70
C ALA A 154 -0.67 -2.86 1.00
N SER A 155 -1.77 -3.47 1.43
CA SER A 155 -2.95 -2.77 1.95
C SER A 155 -2.95 -2.89 3.47
N VAL A 156 -2.88 -1.76 4.17
CA VAL A 156 -2.79 -1.67 5.63
C VAL A 156 -4.01 -0.94 6.15
N SER A 157 -4.69 -1.46 7.16
CA SER A 157 -5.83 -0.77 7.78
C SER A 157 -5.38 0.57 8.37
N ALA A 158 -6.09 1.64 8.04
CA ALA A 158 -5.90 2.94 8.67
C ALA A 158 -6.55 3.01 10.07
N GLU A 159 -7.37 2.02 10.43
CA GLU A 159 -8.08 1.95 11.72
C GLU A 159 -7.24 1.21 12.78
N ASN A 160 -6.45 0.21 12.40
CA ASN A 160 -5.69 -0.61 13.36
C ASN A 160 -4.24 -0.90 12.96
N GLY A 161 -3.81 -0.50 11.75
CA GLY A 161 -2.42 -0.64 11.31
C GLY A 161 -2.03 -2.07 10.93
N GLN A 162 -2.98 -3.00 10.82
CA GLN A 162 -2.74 -4.37 10.39
C GLN A 162 -2.65 -4.46 8.85
N VAL A 163 -1.79 -5.34 8.35
CA VAL A 163 -1.68 -5.63 6.91
C VAL A 163 -2.81 -6.57 6.51
N ILE A 164 -3.73 -6.09 5.68
CA ILE A 164 -4.91 -6.83 5.21
C ILE A 164 -4.57 -7.66 3.98
N GLU A 165 -3.86 -7.06 3.03
CA GLU A 165 -3.53 -7.71 1.75
C GLU A 165 -2.11 -7.39 1.33
N THR A 166 -1.49 -8.34 0.63
CA THR A 166 -0.21 -8.12 -0.03
C THR A 166 -0.27 -8.68 -1.45
N GLN A 167 -0.07 -7.81 -2.44
CA GLN A 167 0.04 -8.16 -3.85
C GLN A 167 1.51 -8.20 -4.25
N GLN A 168 1.98 -9.38 -4.64
CA GLN A 168 3.33 -9.62 -5.15
C GLN A 168 3.28 -10.14 -6.58
N SER A 169 4.30 -9.81 -7.38
CA SER A 169 4.46 -10.35 -8.73
C SER A 169 4.57 -11.88 -8.73
N LEU A 170 4.16 -12.53 -9.83
CA LEU A 170 4.25 -13.99 -9.98
C LEU A 170 5.68 -14.51 -9.78
N LEU A 171 6.68 -13.76 -10.25
CA LEU A 171 8.09 -14.06 -10.03
C LEU A 171 8.42 -14.07 -8.52
N GLY A 172 7.93 -13.08 -7.76
CA GLY A 172 8.10 -13.04 -6.30
C GLY A 172 7.48 -14.25 -5.59
N ARG A 173 6.34 -14.76 -6.08
CA ARG A 173 5.68 -15.97 -5.54
C ARG A 173 6.51 -17.23 -5.75
N ILE A 174 7.08 -17.40 -6.95
CA ILE A 174 7.94 -18.54 -7.27
C ILE A 174 9.22 -18.44 -6.43
N LEU A 175 9.83 -17.26 -6.35
CA LEU A 175 11.05 -17.02 -5.57
C LEU A 175 10.87 -17.34 -4.08
N ASN A 176 9.72 -16.99 -3.47
CA ASN A 176 9.43 -17.34 -2.08
C ASN A 176 9.28 -18.86 -1.84
N LYS A 177 9.04 -19.67 -2.87
CA LYS A 177 8.90 -21.13 -2.74
C LYS A 177 10.24 -21.87 -2.88
N VAL A 178 11.21 -21.26 -3.55
CA VAL A 178 12.53 -21.86 -3.82
C VAL A 178 13.66 -21.26 -2.97
N SER A 179 13.44 -20.11 -2.35
CA SER A 179 14.34 -19.54 -1.36
C SER A 179 13.88 -19.98 0.04
N PRO A 180 14.65 -20.81 0.77
CA PRO A 180 14.46 -20.99 2.20
C PRO A 180 14.75 -19.70 2.99
#